data_AF-A0A9C9NHZ9-F1
#
_entry.id   AF-A0A9C9NHZ9-F1
#
_cell.length_a   1.000
_cell.length_b   1.000
_cell.length_c   1.000
_cell.angle_alpha   90.00
_cell.angle_beta   90.00
_cell.angle_gamma   90.00
#
_symmetry.space_group_name_H-M   'P 1'
#
loop_
_entity.id
_entity.type
_entity.pdbx_description
1 polymer ?
#
loop_
_entity_poly.entity_id
_entity_poly.type
_entity_poly.pdbx_seq_one_letter_code
_entity_poly.pdbx_strand_id
1 'polypeptide(L)'
;MSTQRSDDFNPWVCQPETVQLDLEWRGRAFYILIKKRLNTGEDRAVRGAAIHGMRGFAKPGQDPKDVDPELLLNWKLAGYTRLETYIVEWSLATDAGVKLPIPSKDRGQLEALDSALTDVMEDAITAFIEARDAAEEPLKKVGSSSIETSAKKLSA
;
A
#
# COMPACT_ATOMS: atom_id res chain seq x y z
N MET A 1 -29.99 -30.43 -6.81
CA MET A 1 -29.22 -29.93 -5.65
C MET A 1 -27.76 -29.90 -6.06
N SER A 2 -27.22 -28.72 -6.32
CA SER A 2 -25.86 -28.54 -6.86
C SER A 2 -24.91 -28.32 -5.68
N THR A 3 -23.97 -29.23 -5.50
CA THR A 3 -22.90 -29.14 -4.50
C THR A 3 -21.94 -28.04 -4.92
N GLN A 4 -21.97 -26.90 -4.22
CA GLN A 4 -20.99 -25.83 -4.40
C GLN A 4 -19.60 -26.39 -4.09
N ARG A 5 -18.69 -26.26 -5.07
CA ARG A 5 -17.27 -26.57 -4.95
C ARG A 5 -16.70 -25.74 -3.80
N SER A 6 -16.08 -26.40 -2.82
CA SER A 6 -15.17 -25.76 -1.90
C SER A 6 -14.01 -25.21 -2.73
N ASP A 7 -13.90 -23.90 -2.82
CA ASP A 7 -12.76 -23.23 -3.45
C ASP A 7 -11.47 -23.71 -2.79
N ASP A 8 -10.53 -24.11 -3.65
CA ASP A 8 -9.25 -24.72 -3.31
C ASP A 8 -8.46 -23.86 -2.32
N PHE A 9 -8.48 -24.25 -1.04
CA PHE A 9 -7.55 -23.73 -0.03
C PHE A 9 -6.14 -24.17 -0.40
N ASN A 10 -5.35 -23.27 -1.00
CA ASN A 10 -3.93 -23.48 -1.21
C ASN A 10 -3.17 -23.08 0.08
N PRO A 11 -2.67 -24.04 0.88
CA PRO A 11 -2.01 -23.75 2.16
C PRO A 11 -0.68 -22.98 1.98
N TRP A 12 -0.17 -22.90 0.76
CA TRP A 12 1.06 -22.17 0.43
C TRP A 12 0.81 -20.68 0.12
N VAL A 13 -0.45 -20.28 -0.02
CA VAL A 13 -0.85 -18.88 -0.22
C VAL A 13 -1.61 -18.46 1.04
N CYS A 14 -0.87 -18.03 2.07
CA CYS A 14 -1.49 -17.34 3.19
C CYS A 14 -2.27 -16.14 2.65
N GLN A 15 -3.58 -16.11 2.87
CA GLN A 15 -4.38 -14.94 2.53
C GLN A 15 -3.82 -13.74 3.28
N PRO A 16 -3.60 -12.60 2.61
CA PRO A 16 -3.10 -11.42 3.28
C PRO A 16 -4.10 -10.99 4.36
N GLU A 17 -3.61 -10.64 5.55
CA GLU A 17 -4.46 -10.02 6.58
C GLU A 17 -4.99 -8.69 6.03
N THR A 18 -6.31 -8.51 6.06
CA THR A 18 -6.97 -7.31 5.54
C THR A 18 -7.64 -6.49 6.63
N VAL A 19 -7.80 -5.19 6.35
CA VAL A 19 -8.53 -4.22 7.17
C VAL A 19 -9.49 -3.49 6.25
N GLN A 20 -10.74 -3.36 6.68
CA GLN A 20 -11.73 -2.53 5.99
C GLN A 20 -11.68 -1.11 6.56
N LEU A 21 -11.59 -0.11 5.67
CA LEU A 21 -11.73 1.30 5.99
C LEU A 21 -13.01 1.82 5.35
N ASP A 22 -13.93 2.32 6.18
CA ASP A 22 -15.14 3.00 5.70
C ASP A 22 -14.84 4.47 5.40
N LEU A 23 -15.22 4.92 4.21
CA LEU A 23 -14.91 6.25 3.68
C LEU A 23 -16.17 6.92 3.13
N GLU A 24 -16.09 8.22 2.89
CA GLU A 24 -17.16 9.00 2.28
C GLU A 24 -16.61 9.92 1.20
N TRP A 25 -17.27 9.98 0.05
CA TRP A 25 -16.92 10.89 -1.04
C TRP A 25 -18.17 11.51 -1.64
N ARG A 26 -18.25 12.85 -1.66
CA ARG A 26 -19.39 13.62 -2.17
C ARG A 26 -20.76 13.14 -1.62
N GLY A 27 -20.83 12.85 -0.31
CA GLY A 27 -22.06 12.36 0.33
C GLY A 27 -22.35 10.88 0.11
N ARG A 28 -21.44 10.12 -0.52
CA ARG A 28 -21.60 8.69 -0.79
C ARG A 28 -20.64 7.89 0.07
N ALA A 29 -21.17 7.05 0.94
CA ALA A 29 -20.39 6.13 1.75
C ALA A 29 -19.84 4.98 0.89
N PHE A 30 -18.57 4.63 1.07
CA PHE A 30 -17.95 3.46 0.47
C PHE A 30 -16.99 2.79 1.45
N TYR A 31 -16.33 1.72 1.05
CA TYR A 31 -15.24 1.14 1.80
C TYR A 31 -14.09 0.80 0.86
N ILE A 32 -12.89 0.72 1.43
CA ILE A 32 -11.73 0.06 0.84
C ILE A 32 -11.28 -1.06 1.78
N LEU A 33 -11.00 -2.23 1.23
CA LEU A 33 -10.40 -3.36 1.90
C LEU A 33 -8.92 -3.39 1.53
N ILE A 34 -8.04 -3.17 2.49
CA ILE A 34 -6.60 -3.04 2.27
C ILE A 34 -5.81 -4.11 3.01
N LYS A 35 -4.63 -4.46 2.49
CA LYS A 35 -3.66 -5.32 3.18
C LYS A 35 -3.08 -4.60 4.39
N LYS A 36 -3.00 -5.31 5.51
CA LYS A 36 -2.38 -4.79 6.75
C LYS A 36 -0.88 -4.55 6.57
N ARG A 37 -0.21 -5.43 5.83
CA ARG A 37 1.22 -5.34 5.49
C ARG A 37 1.46 -5.82 4.07
N LEU A 38 2.45 -5.21 3.41
CA LEU A 38 2.98 -5.67 2.14
C LEU A 38 4.07 -6.70 2.36
N ASN A 39 4.25 -7.58 1.38
CA ASN A 39 5.47 -8.38 1.31
C ASN A 39 6.66 -7.55 0.78
N THR A 40 7.87 -8.07 0.91
CA THR A 40 9.10 -7.36 0.49
C THR A 40 9.11 -7.01 -1.01
N GLY A 41 8.55 -7.86 -1.86
CA GLY A 41 8.50 -7.61 -3.31
C GLY A 41 7.53 -6.47 -3.65
N GLU A 42 6.38 -6.45 -3.00
CA GLU A 42 5.35 -5.41 -3.08
C GLU A 42 5.87 -4.06 -2.56
N ASP A 43 6.52 -4.02 -1.39
CA ASP A 43 7.12 -2.79 -0.84
C ASP A 43 8.19 -2.23 -1.78
N ARG A 44 9.04 -3.09 -2.35
CA ARG A 44 10.03 -2.68 -3.35
C ARG A 44 9.39 -2.18 -4.64
N ALA A 45 8.29 -2.77 -5.09
CA ALA A 45 7.57 -2.34 -6.28
C ALA A 45 6.97 -0.94 -6.09
N VAL A 46 6.32 -0.67 -4.95
CA VAL A 46 5.79 0.65 -4.61
C VAL A 46 6.90 1.70 -4.58
N ARG A 47 8.03 1.41 -3.92
CA ARG A 47 9.19 2.33 -3.88
C ARG A 47 9.83 2.55 -5.25
N GLY A 48 9.88 1.51 -6.08
CA GLY A 48 10.50 1.54 -7.41
C GLY A 48 9.65 2.24 -8.48
N ALA A 49 8.32 2.28 -8.31
CA ALA A 49 7.39 2.86 -9.26
C ALA A 49 7.64 4.35 -9.53
N ALA A 50 7.99 5.12 -8.48
CA ALA A 50 8.31 6.55 -8.62
C ALA A 50 9.55 6.79 -9.52
N ILE A 51 10.49 5.84 -9.55
CA ILE A 51 11.79 5.95 -10.23
C ILE A 51 11.69 5.56 -11.72
N HIS A 52 10.57 4.96 -12.15
CA HIS A 52 10.35 4.54 -13.53
C HIS A 52 10.03 5.74 -14.46
N GLY A 53 11.07 6.48 -14.82
CA GLY A 53 11.00 7.63 -15.74
C GLY A 53 12.33 8.06 -16.36
N MET A 54 13.46 7.43 -16.00
CA MET A 54 14.81 7.89 -16.38
C MET A 54 15.08 8.01 -17.89
N ARG A 55 14.30 7.34 -18.76
CA ARG A 55 14.57 7.30 -20.21
C ARG A 55 13.97 8.46 -21.03
N GLY A 56 13.18 9.35 -20.42
CA GLY A 56 12.41 10.37 -21.18
C GLY A 56 12.71 11.84 -20.87
N PHE A 57 13.28 12.15 -19.70
CA PHE A 57 13.38 13.54 -19.23
C PHE A 57 14.75 14.20 -19.49
N ALA A 58 15.83 13.43 -19.60
CA ALA A 58 17.09 13.96 -20.10
C ALA A 58 17.00 14.07 -21.62
N LYS A 59 16.91 15.29 -22.14
CA LYS A 59 17.05 15.51 -23.59
C LYS A 59 18.43 14.99 -24.04
N PRO A 60 18.58 14.48 -25.27
CA PRO A 60 19.89 14.12 -25.79
C PRO A 60 20.86 15.31 -25.65
N GLY A 61 21.91 15.15 -24.83
CA GLY A 61 22.91 16.20 -24.55
C GLY A 61 22.76 16.95 -23.22
N GLN A 62 21.77 16.62 -22.38
CA GLN A 62 21.62 17.19 -21.05
C GLN A 62 22.42 16.37 -20.02
N ASP A 63 23.30 17.01 -19.24
CA ASP A 63 24.07 16.32 -18.19
C ASP A 63 23.09 15.80 -17.12
N PRO A 64 23.14 14.51 -16.75
CA PRO A 64 22.31 13.95 -15.68
C PRO A 64 22.41 14.69 -14.34
N LYS A 65 23.47 15.47 -14.12
CA LYS A 65 23.66 16.28 -12.91
C LYS A 65 22.87 17.59 -12.90
N ASP A 66 22.39 18.03 -14.06
CA ASP A 66 21.65 19.29 -14.23
C ASP A 66 20.12 19.09 -14.26
N VAL A 67 19.66 17.85 -14.11
CA VAL A 67 18.23 17.54 -14.03
C VAL A 67 17.84 17.50 -12.56
N ASP A 68 16.85 18.30 -12.18
CA ASP A 68 16.25 18.24 -10.84
C ASP A 68 15.80 16.79 -10.56
N PRO A 69 16.27 16.15 -9.48
CA PRO A 69 15.86 14.80 -9.11
C PRO A 69 14.33 14.65 -8.98
N GLU A 70 13.61 15.71 -8.61
CA GLU A 70 12.14 15.69 -8.51
C GLU A 70 11.45 15.64 -9.88
N LEU A 71 12.07 16.19 -10.94
CA LEU A 71 11.56 16.11 -12.32
C LEU A 71 11.69 14.71 -12.93
N LEU A 72 12.48 13.83 -12.31
CA LEU A 72 12.66 12.44 -12.74
C LEU A 72 11.63 11.48 -12.13
N LEU A 73 10.81 11.96 -11.19
CA LEU A 73 9.87 11.13 -10.43
C LEU A 73 8.47 11.16 -11.06
N ASN A 74 7.91 9.97 -11.29
CA ASN A 74 6.52 9.81 -11.72
C ASN A 74 5.63 9.51 -10.51
N TRP A 75 5.23 10.57 -9.80
CA TRP A 75 4.38 10.47 -8.61
C TRP A 75 3.03 9.83 -8.87
N LYS A 76 2.44 10.08 -10.05
CA LYS A 76 1.17 9.46 -10.47
C LYS A 76 1.30 7.94 -10.59
N LEU A 77 2.42 7.46 -11.14
CA LEU A 77 2.71 6.03 -11.23
C LEU A 77 2.88 5.41 -9.83
N ALA A 78 3.57 6.12 -8.93
CA ALA A 78 3.74 5.68 -7.54
C ALA A 78 2.39 5.55 -6.81
N GLY A 79 1.50 6.53 -6.96
CA GLY A 79 0.14 6.50 -6.40
C GLY A 79 -0.67 5.29 -6.88
N TYR A 80 -0.72 5.05 -8.20
CA TYR A 80 -1.42 3.87 -8.73
C TYR A 80 -0.82 2.55 -8.27
N THR A 81 0.51 2.40 -8.30
CA THR A 81 1.16 1.17 -7.83
C THR A 81 0.86 0.95 -6.35
N ARG A 82 0.84 2.01 -5.55
CA ARG A 82 0.48 1.93 -4.13
C ARG A 82 -0.96 1.44 -3.95
N LEU A 83 -1.92 2.03 -4.66
CA LEU A 83 -3.32 1.63 -4.62
C LEU A 83 -3.51 0.17 -5.05
N GLU A 84 -2.92 -0.22 -6.19
CA GLU A 84 -2.97 -1.59 -6.73
C GLU A 84 -2.35 -2.62 -5.76
N THR A 85 -1.31 -2.22 -5.03
CA THR A 85 -0.58 -3.13 -4.15
C THR A 85 -1.27 -3.32 -2.79
N TYR A 86 -1.82 -2.23 -2.23
CA TYR A 86 -2.46 -2.24 -0.92
C TYR A 86 -3.93 -2.64 -0.96
N ILE A 87 -4.70 -2.13 -1.92
CA ILE A 87 -6.13 -2.42 -2.00
C ILE A 87 -6.30 -3.86 -2.48
N VAL A 88 -7.22 -4.58 -1.87
CA VAL A 88 -7.68 -5.91 -2.28
C VAL A 88 -9.03 -5.80 -2.98
N GLU A 89 -9.90 -4.97 -2.41
CA GLU A 89 -11.25 -4.73 -2.88
C GLU A 89 -11.68 -3.33 -2.43
N TRP A 90 -12.59 -2.70 -3.16
CA TRP A 90 -13.24 -1.48 -2.73
C TRP A 90 -14.69 -1.51 -3.17
N SER A 91 -15.53 -0.62 -2.65
CA SER A 91 -16.92 -0.54 -3.08
C SER A 91 -17.27 0.82 -3.63
N LEU A 92 -18.37 0.90 -4.34
CA LEU A 92 -19.05 2.16 -4.63
C LEU A 92 -20.52 2.01 -4.22
N ALA A 93 -21.03 2.96 -3.44
CA ALA A 93 -22.45 3.01 -3.15
C ALA A 93 -23.23 3.37 -4.43
N THR A 94 -24.19 2.51 -4.76
CA THR A 94 -25.24 2.80 -5.73
C THR A 94 -26.17 3.90 -5.20
N ASP A 95 -26.98 4.49 -6.07
CA ASP A 95 -27.98 5.49 -5.65
C ASP A 95 -29.03 4.92 -4.65
N ALA A 96 -29.15 3.59 -4.58
CA ALA A 96 -29.98 2.87 -3.61
C ALA A 96 -29.28 2.62 -2.25
N GLY A 97 -28.06 3.13 -2.06
CA GLY A 97 -27.28 2.95 -0.84
C GLY A 97 -26.61 1.57 -0.69
N VAL A 98 -26.74 0.69 -1.69
CA VAL A 98 -26.07 -0.61 -1.70
C VAL A 98 -24.62 -0.43 -2.13
N LYS A 99 -23.67 -0.87 -1.28
CA LYS A 99 -22.24 -0.90 -1.58
C LYS A 99 -21.92 -2.16 -2.39
N LEU A 100 -21.49 -2.01 -3.64
CA LEU A 100 -21.10 -3.14 -4.50
C LEU A 100 -19.58 -3.35 -4.45
N PRO A 101 -19.08 -4.56 -4.13
CA PRO A 101 -17.66 -4.86 -4.14
C PRO A 101 -17.08 -4.84 -5.56
N ILE A 102 -15.91 -4.22 -5.69
CA ILE A 102 -15.12 -4.07 -6.91
C ILE A 102 -13.69 -4.53 -6.57
N PRO A 103 -13.22 -5.65 -7.15
CA PRO A 103 -11.86 -6.13 -6.92
C PRO A 103 -10.85 -5.11 -7.46
N SER A 104 -9.83 -4.75 -6.67
CA SER A 104 -8.73 -3.91 -7.14
C SER A 104 -7.68 -4.79 -7.82
N LYS A 105 -7.95 -5.19 -9.06
CA LYS A 105 -7.01 -6.01 -9.84
C LYS A 105 -6.62 -5.41 -11.18
N ASP A 106 -7.15 -4.24 -11.51
CA ASP A 106 -6.88 -3.62 -12.80
C ASP A 106 -6.58 -2.14 -12.63
N ARG A 107 -5.35 -1.77 -12.98
CA ARG A 107 -4.89 -0.39 -13.05
C ARG A 107 -5.79 0.48 -13.92
N GLY A 108 -6.36 -0.05 -15.00
CA GLY A 108 -7.29 0.68 -15.86
C GLY A 108 -8.56 1.11 -15.14
N GLN A 109 -9.05 0.33 -14.16
CA GLN A 109 -10.19 0.70 -13.35
C GLN A 109 -9.85 1.84 -12.39
N LEU A 110 -8.65 1.82 -11.79
CA LEU A 110 -8.17 2.91 -10.93
C LEU A 110 -7.92 4.19 -11.73
N GLU A 111 -7.37 4.07 -12.94
CA GLU A 111 -7.14 5.21 -13.84
C GLU A 111 -8.45 5.84 -14.34
N ALA A 112 -9.54 5.07 -14.39
CA ALA A 112 -10.86 5.56 -14.77
C ALA A 112 -11.60 6.28 -13.63
N LEU A 113 -11.08 6.25 -12.39
CA LEU A 113 -11.68 6.97 -11.26
C LEU A 113 -11.49 8.48 -11.41
N ASP A 114 -12.41 9.23 -10.79
CA ASP A 114 -12.22 10.65 -10.54
C ASP A 114 -10.91 10.82 -9.75
N SER A 115 -10.04 11.72 -10.20
CA SER A 115 -8.74 11.93 -9.54
C SER A 115 -8.92 12.31 -8.07
N ALA A 116 -9.96 13.08 -7.73
CA ALA A 116 -10.22 13.45 -6.35
C ALA A 116 -10.68 12.26 -5.49
N LEU A 117 -11.32 11.24 -6.08
CA LEU A 117 -11.62 10.00 -5.36
C LEU A 117 -10.34 9.18 -5.15
N THR A 118 -9.45 9.17 -6.14
CA THR A 118 -8.14 8.51 -6.06
C THR A 118 -7.32 9.10 -4.91
N ASP A 119 -7.28 10.43 -4.79
CA ASP A 119 -6.59 11.13 -3.71
C ASP A 119 -7.15 10.74 -2.33
N VAL A 120 -8.49 10.67 -2.18
CA VAL A 120 -9.13 10.23 -0.94
C VAL A 120 -8.72 8.81 -0.54
N MET A 121 -8.61 7.90 -1.51
CA MET A 121 -8.16 6.53 -1.25
C MET A 121 -6.67 6.49 -0.86
N GLU A 122 -5.83 7.29 -1.51
CA GLU A 122 -4.41 7.38 -1.20
C GLU A 122 -4.15 7.98 0.19
N ASP A 123 -4.87 9.04 0.55
CA ASP A 123 -4.80 9.66 1.87
C ASP A 123 -5.21 8.67 2.98
N ALA A 124 -6.28 7.91 2.75
CA ALA A 124 -6.72 6.88 3.70
C ALA A 124 -5.67 5.79 3.91
N ILE A 125 -5.00 5.34 2.84
CA ILE A 125 -3.90 4.37 2.94
C ILE A 125 -2.69 4.98 3.66
N THR A 126 -2.39 6.26 3.42
CA THR A 126 -1.31 6.97 4.10
C THR A 126 -1.55 7.04 5.60
N ALA A 127 -2.73 7.50 6.01
CA ALA A 127 -3.12 7.55 7.41
C ALA A 127 -3.06 6.16 8.08
N PHE A 128 -3.49 5.12 7.37
CA PHE A 128 -3.40 3.74 7.86
C PHE A 128 -1.96 3.30 8.12
N ILE A 129 -1.04 3.55 7.17
CA ILE A 129 0.37 3.17 7.29
C ILE A 129 1.04 3.91 8.44
N GLU A 130 0.81 5.22 8.55
CA GLU A 130 1.36 6.04 9.63
C GLU A 130 0.87 5.57 11.00
N ALA A 131 -0.44 5.30 11.14
CA ALA A 131 -1.02 4.80 12.38
C ALA A 131 -0.46 3.40 12.76
N ARG A 132 -0.31 2.52 11.77
CA ARG A 132 0.31 1.19 11.97
C ARG A 132 1.76 1.33 12.43
N ASP A 133 2.56 2.13 11.75
CA ASP A 133 3.98 2.28 12.04
C ASP A 133 4.20 2.92 13.42
N ALA A 134 3.39 3.91 13.78
CA ALA A 134 3.38 4.51 15.12
C ALA A 134 3.00 3.51 16.23
N ALA A 135 2.08 2.57 15.95
CA ALA A 135 1.72 1.51 16.90
C ALA A 135 2.82 0.43 17.06
N GLU A 136 3.68 0.25 16.05
CA GLU A 136 4.77 -0.74 16.08
C GLU A 136 6.08 -0.21 16.71
N GLU A 137 6.35 1.10 16.66
CA GLU A 137 7.52 1.72 17.31
C GLU A 137 7.66 1.47 18.83
N PRO A 138 6.61 1.55 19.67
CA PRO A 138 6.76 1.32 21.11
C PRO A 138 7.19 -0.12 21.45
N LEU A 139 6.88 -1.10 20.59
CA LEU A 139 7.27 -2.51 20.81
C LEU A 139 8.76 -2.75 20.54
N LYS A 140 9.39 -1.99 19.62
CA LYS A 140 10.82 -2.13 19.31
C LYS A 140 11.72 -1.57 20.41
N LYS A 141 11.28 -0.54 21.16
CA LYS A 141 12.07 0.06 22.26
C LYS A 141 12.15 -0.80 23.51
N VAL A 142 11.23 -1.75 23.71
CA VAL A 142 11.22 -2.63 24.90
C VAL A 142 12.15 -3.85 24.71
N GLY A 143 12.52 -4.19 23.47
CA GLY A 143 13.34 -5.38 23.16
C GLY A 143 14.86 -5.16 23.16
N SER A 144 15.36 -3.93 23.26
CA SER A 144 16.80 -3.64 23.11
C SER A 144 17.54 -3.28 24.41
N SER A 145 16.89 -3.27 25.58
CA SER A 145 17.50 -2.81 26.84
C SER A 145 17.89 -3.91 27.84
N SER A 146 17.91 -5.19 27.45
CA SER A 146 18.26 -6.29 28.38
C SER A 146 19.34 -7.23 27.83
N ILE A 147 20.51 -6.69 27.49
CA ILE A 147 21.78 -7.45 27.50
C ILE A 147 22.86 -6.55 28.11
N GLU A 148 22.73 -6.22 29.39
CA GLU A 148 23.86 -5.85 30.24
C GLU A 148 23.86 -6.77 31.46
N THR A 149 24.44 -7.95 31.30
CA THR A 149 24.82 -8.78 32.46
C THR A 149 26.30 -9.12 32.36
N SER A 150 27.11 -8.21 32.91
CA SER A 150 28.29 -8.49 33.73
C SER A 150 28.91 -9.88 33.61
N ALA A 151 30.01 -10.00 32.86
CA ALA A 151 31.04 -11.01 33.12
C ALA A 151 32.28 -10.31 33.71
N LYS A 152 32.18 -9.99 35.00
CA LYS A 152 33.27 -9.46 35.81
C LYS A 152 33.99 -10.63 36.48
N LYS A 153 35.29 -10.78 36.19
CA LYS A 153 36.34 -11.49 36.95
C LYS A 153 36.07 -12.93 37.40
N LEU A 154 36.92 -13.85 36.93
CA LEU A 154 37.67 -14.72 37.85
C LEU A 154 39.05 -15.03 37.26
N SER A 155 40.06 -14.46 37.91
CA SER A 155 41.45 -14.89 37.83
C SER A 155 41.68 -15.79 39.04
N ALA A 156 42.17 -17.01 38.81
CA ALA A 156 43.01 -17.78 39.71
C ALA A 156 43.65 -18.92 38.89
#